data_AF-A0A1R1Y4M8-F1
#
_entry.id   AF-A0A1R1Y4M8-F1
#
_cell.length_a   1.000
_cell.length_b   1.000
_cell.length_c   1.000
_cell.angle_alpha   90.00
_cell.angle_beta   90.00
_cell.angle_gamma   90.00
#
_symmetry.space_group_name_H-M   'P 1'
#
loop_
_entity.id
_entity.type
_entity.pdbx_description
1 polymer ?
#
loop_
_entity_poly.entity_id
_entity_poly.type
_entity_poly.pdbx_seq_one_letter_code
_entity_poly.pdbx_strand_id
1 'polypeptide(L)'
;MDPLMTKLHFIESFCEFEWSATTVTRIAAMYVEVSMPKQLRTLVVDKLISHMSKMQLNELPPLVYQIFLHSKQIERKHTISGIVDFFNSLEDTYLNKNSKVSTTQNGPDVKSILQVEGTVLLHIHFCVQQDHEWGTEILKYVKQGKNKRVVSKSSSAQNLSTFLLAMILNVGSISLFKENVFECLKSLLMLSTRDHVYNMSAIWGSGKS
;
A
#
# COMPACT_ATOMS: atom_id res chain seq x y z
N MET A 1 19.49 -19.72 31.09
CA MET A 1 18.66 -18.82 30.26
C MET A 1 18.45 -19.49 28.92
N ASP A 2 17.22 -19.59 28.45
CA ASP A 2 16.92 -20.17 27.14
C ASP A 2 17.49 -19.28 26.02
N PRO A 3 18.35 -19.79 25.12
CA PRO A 3 18.95 -19.00 24.04
C PRO A 3 17.92 -18.33 23.12
N LEU A 4 16.74 -18.94 22.98
CA LEU A 4 15.63 -18.41 22.19
C LEU A 4 15.00 -17.18 22.84
N MET A 5 14.89 -17.13 24.17
CA MET A 5 14.36 -15.96 24.89
C MET A 5 15.29 -14.76 24.77
N THR A 6 16.61 -14.97 24.80
CA THR A 6 17.58 -13.88 24.61
C THR A 6 17.52 -13.31 23.19
N LYS A 7 17.30 -14.15 22.17
CA LYS A 7 17.16 -13.70 20.78
C LYS A 7 15.90 -12.86 20.57
N LEU A 8 14.78 -13.24 21.16
CA LEU A 8 13.51 -12.51 21.05
C LEU A 8 13.62 -11.14 21.71
N HIS A 9 14.08 -11.09 22.95
CA HIS A 9 14.27 -9.84 23.68
C HIS A 9 15.23 -8.89 22.95
N PHE A 10 16.29 -9.42 22.34
CA PHE A 10 17.21 -8.58 21.55
C PHE A 10 16.50 -7.91 20.37
N ILE A 11 15.67 -8.65 19.63
CA ILE A 11 14.96 -8.10 18.47
C ILE A 11 13.86 -7.13 18.92
N GLU A 12 13.17 -7.41 20.02
CA GLU A 12 12.20 -6.48 20.60
C GLU A 12 12.87 -5.16 20.98
N SER A 13 13.96 -5.21 21.75
CA SER A 13 14.76 -4.02 22.06
C SER A 13 15.30 -3.34 20.80
N PHE A 14 15.71 -4.11 19.78
CA PHE A 14 16.14 -3.57 18.48
C PHE A 14 15.00 -2.85 17.72
N CYS A 15 13.77 -3.34 17.84
CA CYS A 15 12.58 -2.69 17.33
C CYS A 15 12.20 -1.42 18.13
N GLU A 16 12.70 -1.23 19.34
CA GLU A 16 12.53 0.02 20.11
C GLU A 16 13.54 1.11 19.71
N PHE A 17 14.75 0.75 19.29
CA PHE A 17 15.78 1.72 18.88
C PHE A 17 15.41 2.49 17.60
N GLU A 18 15.67 3.79 17.51
CA GLU A 18 15.44 4.51 16.24
C GLU A 18 16.41 4.05 15.14
N TRP A 19 15.85 3.60 14.01
CA TRP A 19 16.66 3.17 12.87
C TRP A 19 16.98 4.36 11.97
N SER A 20 18.23 4.46 11.51
CA SER A 20 18.59 5.48 10.51
C SER A 20 17.90 5.18 9.18
N ALA A 21 17.29 6.19 8.55
CA ALA A 21 16.65 6.09 7.23
C ALA A 21 17.59 5.53 6.15
N THR A 22 18.89 5.84 6.23
CA THR A 22 19.91 5.35 5.28
C THR A 22 20.27 3.87 5.48
N THR A 23 20.03 3.32 6.66
CA THR A 23 20.46 1.95 7.04
C THR A 23 19.27 0.99 7.10
N VAL A 24 18.04 1.49 7.22
CA VAL A 24 16.83 0.67 7.44
C VAL A 24 16.62 -0.40 6.39
N THR A 25 16.88 -0.10 5.10
CA THR A 25 16.78 -1.10 4.02
C THR A 25 17.78 -2.23 4.18
N ARG A 26 19.00 -1.93 4.64
CA ARG A 26 20.04 -2.94 4.89
C ARG A 26 19.70 -3.78 6.12
N ILE A 27 19.18 -3.13 7.16
CA ILE A 27 18.68 -3.80 8.36
C ILE A 27 17.56 -4.77 7.97
N ALA A 28 16.56 -4.33 7.20
CA ALA A 28 15.48 -5.19 6.71
C ALA A 28 16.05 -6.43 6.00
N ALA A 29 16.95 -6.22 5.03
CA ALA A 29 17.57 -7.32 4.29
C ALA A 29 18.28 -8.35 5.20
N MET A 30 18.95 -7.91 6.28
CA MET A 30 19.59 -8.82 7.24
C MET A 30 18.59 -9.71 8.00
N TYR A 31 17.39 -9.19 8.28
CA TYR A 31 16.38 -9.92 9.06
C TYR A 31 15.45 -10.79 8.22
N VAL A 32 15.50 -10.71 6.87
CA VAL A 32 14.62 -11.49 5.99
C VAL A 32 14.76 -13.00 6.25
N GLU A 33 15.98 -13.50 6.40
CA GLU A 33 16.30 -14.92 6.59
C GLU A 33 16.27 -15.35 8.07
N VAL A 34 16.14 -14.40 9.00
CA VAL A 34 16.13 -14.70 10.42
C VAL A 34 14.78 -15.30 10.80
N SER A 35 14.77 -16.53 11.31
CA SER A 35 13.56 -17.12 11.90
C SER A 35 13.15 -16.37 13.18
N MET A 36 11.92 -15.89 13.20
CA MET A 36 11.29 -15.14 14.30
C MET A 36 9.77 -15.42 14.34
N PRO A 37 9.14 -15.33 15.51
CA PRO A 37 7.69 -15.46 15.66
C PRO A 37 6.93 -14.43 14.83
N LYS A 38 5.71 -14.79 14.43
CA LYS A 38 4.84 -13.91 13.62
C LYS A 38 4.63 -12.53 14.27
N GLN A 39 4.42 -12.47 15.58
CA GLN A 39 4.20 -11.23 16.34
C GLN A 39 5.38 -10.26 16.17
N LEU A 40 6.60 -10.76 16.38
CA LEU A 40 7.82 -9.98 16.26
C LEU A 40 8.07 -9.53 14.82
N ARG A 41 7.76 -10.40 13.84
CA ARG A 41 7.86 -10.05 12.42
C ARG A 41 6.86 -8.97 12.02
N THR A 42 5.65 -8.99 12.57
CA THR A 42 4.67 -7.91 12.39
C THR A 42 5.22 -6.58 12.92
N LEU A 43 5.83 -6.56 14.12
CA LEU A 43 6.47 -5.35 14.66
C LEU A 43 7.57 -4.80 13.74
N VAL A 44 8.41 -5.69 13.18
CA VAL A 44 9.42 -5.28 12.19
C VAL A 44 8.76 -4.65 10.97
N VAL A 45 7.72 -5.28 10.41
CA VAL A 45 7.02 -4.75 9.24
C VAL A 45 6.32 -3.43 9.53
N ASP A 46 5.66 -3.29 10.67
CA ASP A 46 5.05 -2.02 11.12
C ASP A 46 6.08 -0.90 11.16
N LYS A 47 7.25 -1.21 11.74
CA LYS A 47 8.35 -0.26 11.82
C LYS A 47 8.87 0.11 10.44
N LEU A 48 9.09 -0.85 9.54
CA LEU A 48 9.52 -0.60 8.17
C LEU A 48 8.50 0.27 7.40
N ILE A 49 7.20 -0.01 7.55
CA ILE A 49 6.13 0.79 6.94
C ILE A 49 6.16 2.22 7.48
N SER A 50 6.32 2.40 8.80
CA SER A 50 6.41 3.73 9.41
C SER A 50 7.63 4.53 8.91
N HIS A 51 8.74 3.86 8.62
CA HIS A 51 9.97 4.48 8.11
C HIS A 51 9.84 4.99 6.67
N MET A 52 8.89 4.49 5.86
CA MET A 52 8.65 5.01 4.50
C MET A 52 8.39 6.53 4.50
N SER A 53 7.74 7.06 5.53
CA SER A 53 7.48 8.51 5.69
C SER A 53 8.73 9.35 5.97
N LYS A 54 9.79 8.74 6.48
CA LYS A 54 11.05 9.41 6.88
C LYS A 54 12.16 9.26 5.83
N MET A 55 11.94 8.46 4.80
CA MET A 55 12.96 8.11 3.81
C MET A 55 12.91 9.00 2.58
N GLN A 56 14.03 9.06 1.87
CA GLN A 56 14.05 9.69 0.55
C GLN A 56 13.28 8.83 -0.46
N LEU A 57 12.64 9.46 -1.44
CA LEU A 57 11.77 8.76 -2.39
C LEU A 57 12.50 7.63 -3.15
N ASN A 58 13.77 7.84 -3.52
CA ASN A 58 14.60 6.85 -4.20
C ASN A 58 14.92 5.61 -3.36
N GLU A 59 14.81 5.68 -2.04
CA GLU A 59 15.05 4.56 -1.13
C GLU A 59 13.77 3.73 -0.86
N LEU A 60 12.59 4.23 -1.27
CA LEU A 60 11.32 3.53 -1.10
C LEU A 60 11.22 2.22 -1.88
N PRO A 61 11.58 2.15 -3.19
CA PRO A 61 11.43 0.91 -3.95
C PRO A 61 12.14 -0.31 -3.34
N PRO A 62 13.43 -0.24 -2.95
CA PRO A 62 14.09 -1.39 -2.32
C PRO A 62 13.52 -1.69 -0.93
N LEU A 63 13.08 -0.69 -0.16
CA LEU A 63 12.42 -0.93 1.13
C LEU A 63 11.10 -1.69 0.95
N VAL A 64 10.25 -1.28 0.00
CA VAL A 64 8.98 -1.95 -0.30
C VAL A 64 9.23 -3.41 -0.68
N TYR A 65 10.24 -3.67 -1.51
CA TYR A 65 10.63 -5.04 -1.83
C TYR A 65 11.00 -5.86 -0.57
N GLN A 66 11.81 -5.30 0.34
CA GLN A 66 12.13 -5.96 1.60
C GLN A 66 10.90 -6.21 2.47
N ILE A 67 9.98 -5.25 2.56
CA ILE A 67 8.72 -5.41 3.29
C ILE A 67 7.93 -6.62 2.75
N PHE A 68 7.77 -6.75 1.43
CA PHE A 68 7.09 -7.90 0.83
C PHE A 68 7.76 -9.24 1.16
N LEU A 69 9.10 -9.28 1.23
CA LEU A 69 9.84 -10.49 1.61
C LEU A 69 9.56 -10.89 3.06
N HIS A 70 9.58 -9.93 4.00
CA HIS A 70 9.20 -10.19 5.39
C HIS A 70 7.74 -10.62 5.52
N SER A 71 6.87 -10.06 4.69
CA SER A 71 5.45 -10.26 4.86
C SER A 71 4.93 -11.61 4.34
N LYS A 72 5.79 -12.43 3.73
CA LYS A 72 5.47 -13.83 3.37
C LYS A 72 5.08 -14.68 4.59
N GLN A 73 5.60 -14.36 5.78
CA GLN A 73 5.30 -15.10 7.01
C GLN A 73 4.29 -14.40 7.94
N ILE A 74 3.68 -13.30 7.50
CA ILE A 74 2.66 -12.55 8.29
C ILE A 74 1.35 -12.41 7.50
N GLU A 75 0.40 -11.67 8.07
CA GLU A 75 -0.83 -11.32 7.36
C GLU A 75 -0.56 -10.33 6.23
N ARG A 76 -0.59 -10.83 4.98
CA ARG A 76 -0.32 -10.06 3.75
C ARG A 76 -1.21 -8.83 3.59
N LYS A 77 -2.48 -8.90 4.01
CA LYS A 77 -3.44 -7.78 3.98
C LYS A 77 -2.92 -6.53 4.70
N HIS A 78 -2.28 -6.74 5.85
CA HIS A 78 -1.74 -5.66 6.67
C HIS A 78 -0.66 -4.87 5.91
N THR A 79 0.24 -5.58 5.24
CA THR A 79 1.29 -4.99 4.40
C THR A 79 0.73 -4.23 3.22
N ILE A 80 -0.24 -4.82 2.51
CA ILE A 80 -0.90 -4.15 1.37
C ILE A 80 -1.55 -2.86 1.83
N SER A 81 -2.29 -2.89 2.96
CA SER A 81 -2.93 -1.68 3.49
C SER A 81 -1.91 -0.60 3.81
N GLY A 82 -0.85 -0.92 4.57
CA GLY A 82 0.13 0.09 4.97
C GLY A 82 0.86 0.75 3.79
N ILE A 83 1.16 -0.01 2.73
CA ILE A 83 1.79 0.53 1.51
C ILE A 83 0.80 1.40 0.74
N VAL A 84 -0.43 0.94 0.55
CA VAL A 84 -1.48 1.72 -0.14
C VAL A 84 -1.78 3.01 0.64
N ASP A 85 -1.92 2.94 1.96
CA ASP A 85 -2.19 4.09 2.82
C ASP A 85 -1.07 5.14 2.74
N PHE A 86 0.18 4.70 2.69
CA PHE A 86 1.33 5.56 2.50
C PHE A 86 1.30 6.29 1.14
N PHE A 87 1.14 5.55 0.03
CA PHE A 87 1.12 6.17 -1.30
C PHE A 87 -0.11 7.05 -1.53
N ASN A 88 -1.26 6.73 -0.91
CA ASN A 88 -2.43 7.60 -0.95
C ASN A 88 -2.17 8.93 -0.22
N SER A 89 -1.53 8.89 0.95
CA SER A 89 -1.16 10.09 1.69
C SER A 89 -0.14 10.94 0.91
N LEU A 90 0.75 10.27 0.17
CA LEU A 90 1.72 10.90 -0.72
C LEU A 90 1.00 11.58 -1.91
N GLU A 91 0.01 10.89 -2.50
CA GLU A 91 -0.88 11.41 -3.54
C GLU A 91 -1.62 12.67 -3.11
N ASP A 92 -2.29 12.64 -1.96
CA ASP A 92 -2.99 13.79 -1.41
C ASP A 92 -2.05 14.99 -1.21
N THR A 93 -0.80 14.74 -0.78
CA THR A 93 0.18 15.79 -0.51
C THR A 93 0.56 16.55 -1.79
N TYR A 94 0.80 15.86 -2.91
CA TYR A 94 1.19 16.55 -4.16
C TYR A 94 -0.02 17.02 -4.98
N LEU A 95 -1.17 16.35 -4.95
CA LEU A 95 -2.40 16.85 -5.58
C LEU A 95 -2.85 18.17 -4.94
N ASN A 96 -2.79 18.28 -3.61
CA ASN A 96 -3.09 19.53 -2.89
C ASN A 96 -2.07 20.63 -3.22
N LYS A 97 -0.81 20.28 -3.47
CA LYS A 97 0.25 21.22 -3.90
C LYS A 97 0.03 21.73 -5.33
N ASN A 98 -0.50 20.90 -6.22
CA ASN A 98 -0.84 21.31 -7.59
C ASN A 98 -2.08 22.21 -7.66
N SER A 99 -3.05 22.01 -6.75
CA SER A 99 -4.26 22.85 -6.63
C SER A 99 -3.95 24.25 -6.09
N LYS A 100 -2.94 24.37 -5.22
CA LYS A 100 -2.42 25.64 -4.72
C LYS A 100 -1.32 26.15 -5.64
N VAL A 101 -1.72 26.62 -6.82
CA VAL A 101 -0.84 27.42 -7.69
C VAL A 101 -0.24 28.55 -6.85
N SER A 102 1.09 28.66 -6.88
CA SER A 102 1.95 29.74 -6.37
C SER A 102 2.71 29.47 -5.04
N THR A 103 4.04 29.60 -5.19
CA THR A 103 4.99 30.07 -4.17
C THR A 103 5.49 29.06 -3.13
N THR A 104 6.30 28.09 -3.56
CA THR A 104 7.61 27.72 -2.95
C THR A 104 8.10 26.39 -3.54
N GLN A 105 9.16 26.44 -4.34
CA GLN A 105 9.73 25.29 -5.06
C GLN A 105 10.68 24.43 -4.19
N ASN A 106 10.23 23.97 -3.02
CA ASN A 106 11.07 23.19 -2.11
C ASN A 106 10.51 21.77 -1.83
N GLY A 107 9.83 21.16 -2.80
CA GLY A 107 9.43 19.75 -2.67
C GLY A 107 9.67 18.98 -3.97
N PRO A 108 9.75 17.65 -3.90
CA PRO A 108 10.09 16.79 -5.03
C PRO A 108 9.16 17.04 -6.23
N ASP A 109 9.74 16.99 -7.43
CA ASP A 109 9.00 17.13 -8.68
C ASP A 109 7.97 15.99 -8.80
N VAL A 110 6.76 16.30 -9.26
CA VAL A 110 5.68 15.31 -9.46
C VAL A 110 6.17 14.16 -10.34
N LYS A 111 7.01 14.45 -11.33
CA LYS A 111 7.62 13.41 -12.17
C LYS A 111 8.50 12.45 -11.37
N SER A 112 9.28 12.95 -10.41
CA SER A 112 10.14 12.11 -9.57
C SER A 112 9.33 11.17 -8.67
N ILE A 113 8.19 11.65 -8.16
CA ILE A 113 7.25 10.84 -7.38
C ILE A 113 6.68 9.72 -8.24
N LEU A 114 6.15 10.03 -9.43
CA LEU A 114 5.57 9.04 -10.33
C LEU A 114 6.61 8.01 -10.82
N GLN A 115 7.86 8.41 -11.02
CA GLN A 115 8.95 7.48 -11.37
C GLN A 115 9.23 6.48 -10.23
N VAL A 116 9.28 6.98 -9.00
CA VAL A 116 9.46 6.13 -7.81
C VAL A 116 8.27 5.20 -7.63
N GLU A 117 7.05 5.70 -7.79
CA GLU A 117 5.81 4.92 -7.75
C GLU A 117 5.82 3.80 -8.80
N GLY A 118 6.20 4.11 -10.04
CA GLY A 118 6.38 3.11 -11.11
C GLY A 118 7.41 2.03 -10.77
N THR A 119 8.51 2.42 -10.11
CA THR A 119 9.55 1.47 -9.67
C THR A 119 9.05 0.59 -8.52
N VAL A 120 8.28 1.15 -7.59
CA VAL A 120 7.63 0.40 -6.51
C VAL A 120 6.65 -0.61 -7.09
N LEU A 121 5.80 -0.19 -8.04
CA LEU A 121 4.89 -1.07 -8.76
C LEU A 121 5.63 -2.21 -9.47
N LEU A 122 6.81 -1.94 -10.06
CA LEU A 122 7.65 -2.98 -10.64
C LEU A 122 8.14 -4.00 -9.59
N HIS A 123 8.57 -3.56 -8.41
CA HIS A 123 8.93 -4.49 -7.33
C HIS A 123 7.74 -5.33 -6.85
N ILE A 124 6.56 -4.71 -6.74
CA ILE A 124 5.32 -5.44 -6.40
C ILE A 124 5.02 -6.48 -7.48
N HIS A 125 5.14 -6.13 -8.77
CA HIS A 125 4.98 -7.04 -9.89
C HIS A 125 5.84 -8.30 -9.72
N PHE A 126 7.12 -8.08 -9.43
CA PHE A 126 8.09 -9.15 -9.23
C PHE A 126 7.75 -10.03 -8.03
N CYS A 127 7.32 -9.43 -6.91
CA CYS A 127 6.85 -10.20 -5.74
C CYS A 127 5.62 -11.06 -6.06
N VAL A 128 4.68 -10.54 -6.86
CA VAL A 128 3.48 -11.30 -7.29
C VAL A 128 3.85 -12.41 -8.28
N GLN A 129 4.83 -12.20 -9.14
CA GLN A 129 5.35 -13.25 -10.03
C GLN A 129 6.01 -14.39 -9.24
N GLN A 130 6.72 -14.07 -8.15
CA GLN A 130 7.35 -15.08 -7.29
C GLN A 130 6.35 -15.82 -6.40
N ASP A 131 5.36 -15.11 -5.86
CA ASP A 131 4.34 -15.66 -4.98
C ASP A 131 2.97 -15.09 -5.37
N HIS A 132 2.22 -15.88 -6.12
CA HIS A 132 0.91 -15.52 -6.64
C HIS A 132 -0.14 -15.28 -5.53
N GLU A 133 0.09 -15.72 -4.29
CA GLU A 133 -0.81 -15.41 -3.18
C GLU A 133 -0.91 -13.89 -2.98
N TRP A 134 0.16 -13.13 -3.26
CA TRP A 134 0.11 -11.66 -3.23
C TRP A 134 -0.90 -11.08 -4.20
N GLY A 135 -0.95 -11.57 -5.43
CA GLY A 135 -1.92 -11.10 -6.44
C GLY A 135 -3.35 -11.39 -6.00
N THR A 136 -3.60 -12.57 -5.42
CA THR A 136 -4.93 -12.90 -4.88
C THR A 136 -5.31 -12.01 -3.70
N GLU A 137 -4.36 -11.69 -2.82
CA GLU A 137 -4.63 -10.88 -1.63
C GLU A 137 -4.84 -9.40 -1.99
N ILE A 138 -4.11 -8.87 -2.98
CA ILE A 138 -4.34 -7.52 -3.52
C ILE A 138 -5.76 -7.41 -4.09
N LEU A 139 -6.20 -8.40 -4.89
CA LEU A 139 -7.57 -8.40 -5.43
C LEU A 139 -8.64 -8.52 -4.34
N LYS A 140 -8.39 -9.31 -3.28
CA LYS A 140 -9.28 -9.38 -2.12
C LYS A 140 -9.33 -8.05 -1.37
N TYR A 141 -8.20 -7.40 -1.15
CA TYR A 141 -8.12 -6.10 -0.48
C TYR A 141 -8.99 -5.06 -1.19
N VAL A 142 -8.88 -4.98 -2.52
CA VAL A 142 -9.66 -4.08 -3.37
C VAL A 142 -11.16 -4.36 -3.27
N LYS A 143 -11.56 -5.64 -3.36
CA LYS A 143 -12.98 -6.04 -3.26
C LYS A 143 -13.56 -5.80 -1.87
N GLN A 144 -12.76 -5.88 -0.81
CA GLN A 144 -13.21 -5.71 0.57
C GLN A 144 -13.48 -4.24 0.94
N GLY A 145 -12.80 -3.28 0.29
CA GLY A 145 -12.90 -1.86 0.60
C GLY A 145 -12.44 -1.50 2.03
N LYS A 146 -12.24 -0.21 2.32
CA LYS A 146 -11.71 0.23 3.63
C LYS A 146 -12.67 0.10 4.82
N ASN A 147 -13.96 -0.16 4.63
CA ASN A 147 -14.90 -0.22 5.77
C ASN A 147 -16.12 -1.11 5.52
N LYS A 148 -16.18 -2.28 6.18
CA LYS A 148 -17.40 -3.09 6.32
C LYS A 148 -18.32 -2.61 7.46
N ARG A 149 -18.04 -1.49 8.13
CA ARG A 149 -18.75 -1.09 9.37
C ARG A 149 -19.79 0.02 9.25
N VAL A 150 -20.03 0.57 8.07
CA VAL A 150 -21.13 1.55 7.91
C VAL A 150 -21.92 1.19 6.67
N VAL A 151 -23.25 1.16 6.87
CA VAL A 151 -24.29 1.03 5.85
C VAL A 151 -24.20 2.22 4.88
N SER A 152 -23.20 2.18 4.01
CA SER A 152 -23.21 2.92 2.76
C SER A 152 -22.58 2.03 1.70
N LYS A 153 -23.38 1.67 0.70
CA LYS A 153 -23.00 0.89 -0.48
C LYS A 153 -21.91 1.58 -1.34
N SER A 154 -21.42 2.78 -0.97
CA SER A 154 -20.58 3.66 -1.79
C SER A 154 -19.06 3.62 -1.54
N SER A 155 -18.57 2.73 -0.66
CA SER A 155 -17.20 2.89 -0.13
C SER A 155 -16.09 2.28 -1.00
N SER A 156 -16.35 1.37 -1.93
CA SER A 156 -15.23 0.71 -2.65
C SER A 156 -14.67 1.55 -3.80
N ALA A 157 -15.51 2.32 -4.50
CA ALA A 157 -15.08 3.16 -5.62
C ALA A 157 -14.42 4.47 -5.16
N GLN A 158 -14.91 5.07 -4.06
CA GLN A 158 -14.31 6.30 -3.50
C GLN A 158 -12.95 6.08 -2.84
N ASN A 159 -12.61 4.83 -2.48
CA ASN A 159 -11.32 4.47 -1.90
C ASN A 159 -10.30 3.98 -2.95
N LEU A 160 -10.65 4.02 -4.24
CA LEU A 160 -9.75 3.64 -5.32
C LEU A 160 -8.81 4.80 -5.64
N SER A 161 -7.66 4.84 -4.97
CA SER A 161 -6.60 5.79 -5.30
C SER A 161 -5.93 5.48 -6.64
N THR A 162 -5.21 6.45 -7.20
CA THR A 162 -4.44 6.26 -8.42
C THR A 162 -3.43 5.14 -8.26
N PHE A 163 -2.74 5.12 -7.12
CA PHE A 163 -1.77 4.07 -6.81
C PHE A 163 -2.41 2.68 -6.73
N LEU A 164 -3.56 2.54 -6.06
CA LEU A 164 -4.23 1.24 -5.95
C LEU A 164 -4.73 0.75 -7.31
N LEU A 165 -5.25 1.64 -8.16
CA LEU A 165 -5.62 1.32 -9.52
C LEU A 165 -4.40 0.87 -10.36
N ALA A 166 -3.29 1.60 -10.27
CA ALA A 166 -2.05 1.24 -10.93
C ALA A 166 -1.52 -0.12 -10.45
N MET A 167 -1.65 -0.42 -9.16
CA MET A 167 -1.31 -1.73 -8.59
C MET A 167 -2.18 -2.86 -9.16
N ILE A 168 -3.50 -2.65 -9.27
CA ILE A 168 -4.41 -3.63 -9.87
C ILE A 168 -4.07 -3.88 -11.34
N LEU A 169 -3.84 -2.82 -12.12
CA LEU A 169 -3.47 -2.91 -13.53
C LEU A 169 -2.13 -3.61 -13.71
N ASN A 170 -1.18 -3.33 -12.82
CA ASN A 170 0.11 -4.01 -12.79
C ASN A 170 -0.06 -5.51 -12.52
N VAL A 171 -0.88 -5.91 -11.55
CA VAL A 171 -1.22 -7.33 -11.33
C VAL A 171 -1.91 -7.93 -12.56
N GLY A 172 -2.78 -7.18 -13.24
CA GLY A 172 -3.49 -7.61 -14.45
C GLY A 172 -2.60 -7.81 -15.67
N SER A 173 -1.37 -7.29 -15.66
CA SER A 173 -0.39 -7.58 -16.70
C SER A 173 0.12 -9.03 -16.65
N ILE A 174 -0.03 -9.71 -15.50
CA ILE A 174 0.24 -11.13 -15.34
C ILE A 174 -0.95 -11.92 -15.90
N SER A 175 -0.71 -12.80 -16.87
CA SER A 175 -1.74 -13.55 -17.60
C SER A 175 -2.71 -14.30 -16.68
N LEU A 176 -2.22 -14.86 -15.58
CA LEU A 176 -3.01 -15.57 -14.57
C LEU A 176 -4.11 -14.70 -13.92
N PHE A 177 -3.84 -13.40 -13.73
CA PHE A 177 -4.75 -12.49 -13.03
C PHE A 177 -5.56 -11.61 -13.99
N LYS A 178 -5.25 -11.61 -15.28
CA LYS A 178 -5.85 -10.72 -16.29
C LYS A 178 -7.38 -10.71 -16.25
N GLU A 179 -8.01 -11.89 -16.30
CA GLU A 179 -9.48 -12.02 -16.29
C GLU A 179 -10.06 -11.56 -14.94
N ASN A 180 -9.46 -11.99 -13.83
CA ASN A 180 -9.89 -11.61 -12.48
C ASN A 180 -9.81 -10.11 -12.23
N VAL A 181 -8.78 -9.45 -12.78
CA VAL A 181 -8.57 -8.01 -12.73
C VAL A 181 -9.61 -7.30 -13.59
N PHE A 182 -9.85 -7.78 -14.82
CA PHE A 182 -10.83 -7.20 -15.72
C PHE A 182 -12.24 -7.21 -15.11
N GLU A 183 -12.69 -8.35 -14.58
CA GLU A 183 -13.98 -8.45 -13.90
C GLU A 183 -14.04 -7.61 -12.61
N CYS A 184 -12.93 -7.50 -11.87
CA CYS A 184 -12.83 -6.61 -10.71
C CYS A 184 -13.04 -5.14 -11.11
N LEU A 185 -12.33 -4.67 -12.15
CA LEU A 185 -12.43 -3.29 -12.64
C LEU A 185 -13.82 -2.99 -13.19
N LYS A 186 -14.41 -3.92 -13.95
CA LYS A 186 -15.78 -3.81 -14.45
C LYS A 186 -16.79 -3.67 -13.31
N SER A 187 -16.65 -4.48 -12.25
CA SER A 187 -17.49 -4.38 -11.05
C SER A 187 -17.34 -3.02 -10.36
N LEU A 188 -16.10 -2.54 -10.19
CA LEU A 188 -15.83 -1.24 -9.58
C LEU A 188 -16.39 -0.07 -10.40
N LEU A 189 -16.25 -0.11 -11.73
CA LEU A 189 -16.81 0.90 -12.64
C LEU A 189 -18.34 0.90 -12.58
N MET A 190 -18.98 -0.27 -12.65
CA MET A 190 -20.44 -0.38 -12.52
C MET A 190 -20.94 0.17 -11.19
N LEU A 191 -20.23 -0.11 -10.09
CA LEU A 191 -20.53 0.45 -8.78
C LEU A 191 -20.40 1.98 -8.78
N SER A 192 -19.27 2.50 -9.26
CA SER A 192 -19.01 3.95 -9.33
C SER A 192 -20.06 4.70 -10.16
N THR A 193 -20.44 4.15 -11.32
CA THR A 193 -21.45 4.75 -12.19
C THR A 193 -22.82 4.71 -11.52
N ARG A 194 -23.20 3.59 -10.90
CA ARG A 194 -24.47 3.49 -10.17
C ARG A 194 -24.54 4.50 -9.02
N ASP A 195 -23.46 4.65 -8.27
CA ASP A 195 -23.39 5.59 -7.15
C ASP A 195 -23.45 7.05 -7.64
N HIS A 196 -22.78 7.36 -8.75
CA HIS A 196 -22.86 8.66 -9.39
C HIS A 196 -24.29 8.99 -9.85
N VAL A 197 -24.97 8.05 -10.51
CA VAL A 197 -26.37 8.20 -10.95
C VAL A 197 -27.31 8.37 -9.75
N TYR A 198 -27.11 7.59 -8.68
CA TYR A 198 -27.88 7.71 -7.45
C TYR A 198 -27.72 9.09 -6.81
N ASN A 199 -26.49 9.58 -6.66
CA ASN A 199 -26.21 10.90 -6.11
C ASN A 199 -26.83 12.02 -6.96
N MET A 200 -26.73 11.93 -8.29
CA MET A 200 -27.41 12.87 -9.19
C MET A 200 -28.92 12.86 -8.96
N SER A 201 -29.55 11.69 -8.92
CA SER A 201 -31.00 11.57 -8.69
C SER A 201 -31.46 12.09 -7.32
N ALA A 202 -30.62 11.96 -6.28
CA ALA A 202 -30.92 12.45 -4.94
C ALA A 202 -30.85 13.98 -4.83
N ILE A 203 -29.94 14.64 -5.57
CA ILE A 203 -29.81 16.10 -5.62
C ILE A 203 -31.05 16.74 -6.26
N TRP A 204 -31.68 16.09 -7.24
CA TRP A 204 -32.94 16.54 -7.84
C TRP A 204 -34.16 16.42 -6.89
N GLY A 205 -34.07 15.64 -5.81
CA GLY A 205 -35.12 15.49 -4.80
C GLY A 205 -34.97 16.39 -3.56
N SER A 206 -33.81 17.04 -3.36
CA SER A 206 -33.57 17.96 -2.23
C SER A 206 -33.61 19.44 -2.61
N GLY A 207 -34.07 19.75 -3.83
CA GLY A 207 -34.41 21.10 -4.23
C GLY A 207 -35.57 21.61 -3.38
N LYS A 208 -35.24 22.46 -2.41
CA LYS A 208 -36.18 23.21 -1.56
C LYS A 208 -37.38 23.69 -2.40
N SER A 209 -38.57 23.19 -2.06
CA SER A 209 -39.84 23.89 -2.29
C SER A 209 -40.19 24.73 -1.07
#